data_AF-M1XRC2-F1
#
_entry.id   AF-M1XRC2-F1
#
_cell.length_a   1.000
_cell.length_b   1.000
_cell.length_c   1.000
_cell.angle_alpha   90.00
_cell.angle_beta   90.00
_cell.angle_gamma   90.00
#
_symmetry.space_group_name_H-M   'P 1'
#
loop_
_entity.id
_entity.type
_entity.pdbx_description
1 polymer ?
#
loop_
_entity_poly.entity_id
_entity_poly.type
_entity_poly.pdbx_seq_one_letter_code
_entity_poly.pdbx_strand_id
1 'polypeptide(L)'
;MILSRDHLTVLLNGLYETGTRRITVSHPCDEVGELLQFDLGDPFESPVRFTQSLYEYNDARETVQRRYVQDAYDDLPDDSTYVRCLVAGGVLDLHNRDAIEACVDRHGYRDLEAGHAPLVIGIDANIMPWRIANVLDIDHQQGTPDDRGRSPTNGYALATGVKEELDWHYKQHQTSSLVTAFGEEFERLDNQPAGANREGFLGLYEYRRLMAERNIDVLESDTGDEAIVDAYHTFDAESRKEVLLLSNDFGFIDVAEEAGLRAQHVDFPQFLPDRSTATWDDFGSLLYHLAIRFGVIRLPGVTIYGLWNEKDGRHWQNEELVIEARSPKVEPLLERDRTIAKAFDTE
;
A
#
# COMPACT_ATOMS: atom_id res chain seq x y z
N MET A 1 -6.16 21.14 -0.61
CA MET A 1 -4.89 21.16 -1.40
C MET A 1 -4.54 19.75 -1.84
N ILE A 2 -3.69 19.58 -2.87
CA ILE A 2 -3.22 18.26 -3.33
C ILE A 2 -1.75 18.07 -2.94
N LEU A 3 -1.44 16.93 -2.31
CA LEU A 3 -0.09 16.46 -1.98
C LEU A 3 0.10 15.03 -2.52
N SER A 4 1.30 14.71 -3.04
CA SER A 4 1.70 13.33 -3.30
C SER A 4 2.03 12.63 -1.98
N ARG A 5 2.05 11.29 -2.00
CA ARG A 5 2.45 10.48 -0.84
C ARG A 5 3.81 10.90 -0.29
N ASP A 6 4.80 11.08 -1.16
CA ASP A 6 6.17 11.41 -0.75
C ASP A 6 6.29 12.81 -0.11
N HIS A 7 5.27 13.67 -0.27
CA HIS A 7 5.20 14.97 0.40
C HIS A 7 4.29 14.97 1.63
N LEU A 8 3.75 13.83 2.08
CA LEU A 8 2.90 13.81 3.28
C LEU A 8 3.64 14.16 4.57
N THR A 9 4.97 14.07 4.58
CA THR A 9 5.81 14.63 5.65
C THR A 9 5.60 16.14 5.85
N VAL A 10 5.20 16.89 4.81
CA VAL A 10 4.78 18.30 4.92
C VAL A 10 3.58 18.45 5.85
N LEU A 11 2.59 17.54 5.73
CA LEU A 11 1.44 17.54 6.62
C LEU A 11 1.83 17.24 8.07
N LEU A 12 2.70 16.26 8.28
CA LEU A 12 3.19 15.90 9.61
C LEU A 12 3.96 17.05 10.25
N ASN A 13 4.84 17.73 9.50
CA ASN A 13 5.54 18.94 9.94
C ASN A 13 4.56 20.04 10.35
N GLY A 14 3.55 20.33 9.52
CA GLY A 14 2.52 21.32 9.84
C GLY A 14 1.78 21.01 11.14
N LEU A 15 1.38 19.74 11.34
CA LEU A 15 0.73 19.31 12.59
C LEU A 15 1.68 19.43 13.80
N TYR A 16 2.93 19.01 13.65
CA TYR A 16 3.96 19.12 14.69
C TYR A 16 4.19 20.57 15.14
N GLU A 17 4.29 21.50 14.18
CA GLU A 17 4.48 22.94 14.43
C GLU A 17 3.30 23.57 15.18
N THR A 18 2.08 23.05 15.04
CA THR A 18 0.94 23.51 15.86
C THR A 18 0.99 23.06 17.33
N GLY A 19 1.98 22.23 17.70
CA GLY A 19 2.10 21.60 19.01
C GLY A 19 1.28 20.31 19.15
N THR A 20 0.67 19.83 18.06
CA THR A 20 -0.08 18.57 18.06
C THR A 20 0.90 17.42 17.95
N ARG A 21 1.29 16.85 19.10
CA ARG A 21 2.26 15.75 19.16
C ARG A 21 1.60 14.38 19.03
N ARG A 22 0.41 14.19 19.57
CA ARG A 22 -0.35 12.94 19.40
C ARG A 22 -1.36 13.11 18.28
N ILE A 23 -1.25 12.28 17.26
CA ILE A 23 -2.11 12.28 16.10
C ILE A 23 -3.03 11.07 16.19
N THR A 24 -4.33 11.34 16.31
CA THR A 24 -5.36 10.31 16.13
C THR A 24 -5.73 10.23 14.66
N VAL A 25 -5.66 9.02 14.11
CA VAL A 25 -6.21 8.71 12.78
C VAL A 25 -7.57 8.08 12.99
N SER A 26 -8.63 8.69 12.44
CA SER A 26 -9.99 8.18 12.58
C SER A 26 -10.74 8.17 11.27
N HIS A 27 -11.74 7.29 11.20
CA HIS A 27 -12.73 7.30 10.13
C HIS A 27 -13.84 8.32 10.46
N PRO A 28 -14.47 8.97 9.46
CA PRO A 28 -15.58 9.90 9.70
C PRO A 28 -16.83 9.32 10.37
N CYS A 29 -17.08 8.02 10.18
CA CYS A 29 -18.18 7.27 10.79
C CYS A 29 -17.89 6.99 12.27
N ASP A 30 -18.83 7.37 13.15
CA ASP A 30 -18.69 7.21 14.60
C ASP A 30 -18.61 5.74 15.04
N GLU A 31 -19.28 4.82 14.32
CA GLU A 31 -19.22 3.39 14.58
C GLU A 31 -17.80 2.83 14.38
N VAL A 32 -17.06 3.32 13.40
CA VAL A 32 -15.68 2.89 13.09
C VAL A 32 -14.66 3.64 13.94
N GLY A 33 -14.84 4.96 14.09
CA GLY A 33 -14.11 5.79 15.04
C GLY A 33 -12.59 5.81 14.83
N GLU A 34 -11.85 5.74 15.93
CA GLU A 34 -10.38 5.83 15.95
C GLU A 34 -9.74 4.52 15.47
N LEU A 35 -8.92 4.60 14.42
CA LEU A 35 -8.20 3.47 13.85
C LEU A 35 -6.91 3.19 14.61
N LEU A 36 -6.09 4.24 14.79
CA LEU A 36 -4.83 4.21 15.51
C LEU A 36 -4.40 5.61 15.95
N GLN A 37 -3.38 5.67 16.81
CA GLN A 37 -2.72 6.89 17.23
C GLN A 37 -1.22 6.77 17.02
N PHE A 38 -0.56 7.84 16.60
CA PHE A 38 0.90 7.92 16.59
C PHE A 38 1.38 9.24 17.19
N ASP A 39 2.57 9.25 17.77
CA ASP A 39 3.17 10.47 18.29
C ASP A 39 4.22 11.02 17.31
N LEU A 40 4.14 12.30 16.95
CA LEU A 40 5.16 13.04 16.20
C LEU A 40 6.29 13.46 17.15
N GLY A 41 7.10 12.47 17.53
CA GLY A 41 8.26 12.61 18.40
C GLY A 41 9.57 12.54 17.62
N ASP A 42 10.27 11.41 17.76
CA ASP A 42 11.48 11.10 16.99
C ASP A 42 11.09 10.74 15.55
N PRO A 43 11.60 11.45 14.52
CA PRO A 43 11.24 11.18 13.13
C PRO A 43 11.64 9.80 12.62
N PHE A 44 12.56 9.09 13.29
CA PHE A 44 13.02 7.77 12.88
C PHE A 44 12.43 6.63 13.73
N GLU A 45 11.88 6.94 14.90
CA GLU A 45 11.34 5.93 15.81
C GLU A 45 10.19 6.51 16.65
N SER A 46 9.08 6.82 15.97
CA SER A 46 7.88 7.37 16.60
C SER A 46 6.93 6.25 17.05
N PRO A 47 6.38 6.32 18.29
CA PRO A 47 5.51 5.26 18.80
C PRO A 47 4.13 5.31 18.14
N VAL A 48 3.61 4.12 17.86
CA VAL A 48 2.26 3.87 17.35
C VAL A 48 1.48 3.07 18.39
N ARG A 49 0.21 3.41 18.57
CA ARG A 49 -0.74 2.72 19.42
C ARG A 49 -1.99 2.36 18.64
N PHE A 50 -2.37 1.10 18.69
CA PHE A 50 -3.63 0.63 18.14
C PHE A 50 -4.73 0.87 19.16
N THR A 51 -5.79 1.57 18.76
CA THR A 51 -6.88 1.99 19.64
C THR A 51 -8.00 0.96 19.76
N GLN A 52 -8.01 -0.01 18.84
CA GLN A 52 -8.94 -1.12 18.78
C GLN A 52 -8.21 -2.37 18.28
N SER A 53 -8.66 -3.53 18.72
CA SER A 53 -8.29 -4.84 18.18
C SER A 53 -9.00 -5.12 16.85
N LEU A 54 -8.53 -6.11 16.08
CA LEU A 54 -9.22 -6.56 14.85
C LEU A 54 -10.64 -7.05 15.13
N TYR A 55 -10.86 -7.67 16.29
CA TYR A 55 -12.20 -8.10 16.71
C TYR A 55 -13.14 -6.91 16.93
N GLU A 56 -12.68 -5.88 17.64
CA GLU A 56 -13.45 -4.65 17.86
C GLU A 56 -13.72 -3.92 16.53
N TYR A 57 -12.74 -3.88 15.63
CA TYR A 57 -12.93 -3.32 14.29
C TYR A 57 -13.98 -4.09 13.47
N ASN A 58 -13.95 -5.43 13.50
CA ASN A 58 -14.96 -6.23 12.82
C ASN A 58 -16.35 -6.06 13.43
N ASP A 59 -16.50 -5.97 14.75
CA ASP A 59 -17.80 -5.67 15.39
C ASP A 59 -18.31 -4.26 15.02
N ALA A 60 -17.41 -3.29 14.87
CA ALA A 60 -17.75 -1.97 14.33
C ALA A 60 -18.27 -2.07 12.88
N ARG A 61 -17.61 -2.85 12.00
CA ARG A 61 -18.09 -3.11 10.63
C ARG A 61 -19.45 -3.80 10.62
N GLU A 62 -19.65 -4.83 11.44
CA GLU A 62 -20.96 -5.50 11.57
C GLU A 62 -22.04 -4.55 12.10
N THR A 63 -21.68 -3.60 12.95
CA THR A 63 -22.60 -2.54 13.39
C THR A 63 -23.00 -1.63 12.23
N VAL A 64 -22.06 -1.27 11.35
CA VAL A 64 -22.36 -0.52 10.11
C VAL A 64 -23.31 -1.33 9.22
N GLN A 65 -23.07 -2.62 9.01
CA GLN A 65 -23.96 -3.49 8.22
C GLN A 65 -25.39 -3.55 8.78
N ARG A 66 -25.53 -3.56 10.11
CA ARG A 66 -26.83 -3.62 10.78
C ARG A 66 -27.60 -2.29 10.71
N ARG A 67 -26.89 -1.16 10.67
CA ARG A 67 -27.49 0.20 10.73
C ARG A 67 -27.71 0.82 9.35
N TYR A 68 -26.86 0.49 8.39
CA TYR A 68 -26.81 1.11 7.08
C TYR A 68 -27.01 0.07 5.97
N VAL A 69 -27.00 0.52 4.71
CA VAL A 69 -27.14 -0.37 3.55
C VAL A 69 -25.85 -1.14 3.29
N GLN A 70 -25.96 -2.28 2.60
CA GLN A 70 -24.84 -3.18 2.29
C GLN A 70 -23.66 -2.44 1.63
N ASP A 71 -23.93 -1.49 0.73
CA ASP A 71 -22.90 -0.69 0.07
C ASP A 71 -21.94 0.01 1.05
N ALA A 72 -22.44 0.49 2.19
CA ALA A 72 -21.58 1.12 3.20
C ALA A 72 -20.67 0.10 3.89
N TYR A 73 -21.21 -1.07 4.21
CA TYR A 73 -20.42 -2.17 4.78
C TYR A 73 -19.34 -2.66 3.81
N ASP A 74 -19.70 -2.86 2.54
CA ASP A 74 -18.79 -3.32 1.49
C ASP A 74 -17.72 -2.26 1.13
N ASP A 75 -17.97 -0.99 1.46
CA ASP A 75 -17.01 0.09 1.24
C ASP A 75 -15.88 0.13 2.28
N LEU A 76 -16.12 -0.41 3.49
CA LEU A 76 -15.12 -0.50 4.54
C LEU A 76 -14.16 -1.66 4.27
N PRO A 77 -12.83 -1.46 4.41
CA PRO A 77 -11.89 -2.56 4.30
C PRO A 77 -12.20 -3.64 5.34
N ASP A 78 -11.94 -4.91 5.01
CA ASP A 78 -11.95 -5.95 6.04
C ASP A 78 -10.71 -5.87 6.93
N ASP A 79 -10.68 -6.68 7.98
CA ASP A 79 -9.56 -6.76 8.91
C ASP A 79 -8.24 -7.12 8.21
N SER A 80 -8.28 -8.06 7.26
CA SER A 80 -7.10 -8.46 6.47
C SER A 80 -6.54 -7.28 5.67
N THR A 81 -7.41 -6.52 5.00
CA THR A 81 -7.06 -5.33 4.24
C THR A 81 -6.55 -4.23 5.15
N TYR A 82 -7.15 -4.06 6.33
CA TYR A 82 -6.69 -3.08 7.30
C TYR A 82 -5.27 -3.41 7.79
N VAL A 83 -4.98 -4.68 8.10
CA VAL A 83 -3.62 -5.13 8.43
C VAL A 83 -2.65 -4.90 7.28
N ARG A 84 -3.03 -5.22 6.04
CA ARG A 84 -2.21 -4.98 4.85
C ARG A 84 -1.86 -3.51 4.66
N CYS A 85 -2.76 -2.57 4.99
CA CYS A 85 -2.45 -1.14 5.01
C CYS A 85 -1.37 -0.77 6.04
N LEU A 86 -1.41 -1.41 7.22
CA LEU A 86 -0.42 -1.19 8.29
C LEU A 86 0.96 -1.72 7.89
N VAL A 87 1.00 -2.87 7.21
CA VAL A 87 2.24 -3.45 6.67
C VAL A 87 2.79 -2.62 5.52
N ALA A 88 1.96 -2.28 4.53
CA ALA A 88 2.36 -1.42 3.41
C ALA A 88 2.79 -0.01 3.85
N GLY A 89 2.31 0.44 5.01
CA GLY A 89 2.72 1.68 5.66
C GLY A 89 3.96 1.57 6.53
N GLY A 90 4.60 0.40 6.66
CA GLY A 90 5.81 0.20 7.50
C GLY A 90 5.56 0.20 9.01
N VAL A 91 4.30 0.21 9.45
CA VAL A 91 3.93 0.27 10.88
C VAL A 91 3.88 -1.11 11.52
N LEU A 92 3.56 -2.12 10.73
CA LEU A 92 3.63 -3.53 11.09
C LEU A 92 4.55 -4.24 10.11
N ASP A 93 5.06 -5.37 10.56
CA ASP A 93 5.87 -6.24 9.72
C ASP A 93 5.12 -7.49 9.26
N LEU A 94 5.64 -8.15 8.23
CA LEU A 94 5.16 -9.46 7.81
C LEU A 94 5.40 -10.50 8.92
N HIS A 95 4.46 -11.42 9.11
CA HIS A 95 4.57 -12.45 10.14
C HIS A 95 5.77 -13.37 9.91
N ASN A 96 6.10 -13.63 8.65
CA ASN A 96 7.18 -14.52 8.23
C ASN A 96 8.36 -13.78 7.57
N ARG A 97 8.58 -12.50 7.89
CA ARG A 97 9.69 -11.69 7.34
C ARG A 97 11.02 -12.42 7.37
N ASP A 98 11.44 -12.91 8.55
CA ASP A 98 12.72 -13.59 8.75
C ASP A 98 12.92 -14.77 7.78
N ALA A 99 11.84 -15.49 7.42
CA ALA A 99 11.91 -16.61 6.51
C ALA A 99 12.16 -16.15 5.06
N ILE A 100 11.50 -15.07 4.65
CA ILE A 100 11.69 -14.49 3.31
C ILE A 100 13.06 -13.85 3.21
N GLU A 101 13.51 -13.10 4.23
CA GLU A 101 14.86 -12.54 4.30
C GLU A 101 15.93 -13.63 4.21
N ALA A 102 15.79 -14.73 4.95
CA ALA A 102 16.73 -15.85 4.87
C ALA A 102 16.76 -16.50 3.47
N CYS A 103 15.65 -16.48 2.74
CA CYS A 103 15.59 -16.93 1.35
C CYS A 103 16.36 -15.97 0.43
N VAL A 104 16.15 -14.66 0.60
CA VAL A 104 16.81 -13.61 -0.19
C VAL A 104 18.30 -13.53 0.12
N ASP A 105 18.73 -13.67 1.36
CA ASP A 105 20.14 -13.72 1.72
C ASP A 105 20.86 -14.92 1.08
N ARG A 106 20.14 -16.04 0.92
CA ARG A 106 20.68 -17.26 0.32
C ARG A 106 20.73 -17.19 -1.21
N HIS A 107 19.72 -16.58 -1.82
CA HIS A 107 19.48 -16.69 -3.26
C HIS A 107 19.53 -15.36 -4.01
N GLY A 108 19.52 -14.23 -3.32
CA GLY A 108 19.65 -12.89 -3.87
C GLY A 108 21.10 -12.46 -3.99
N TYR A 109 21.32 -11.14 -4.02
CA TYR A 109 22.65 -10.51 -4.03
C TYR A 109 23.59 -11.12 -5.09
N ARG A 110 23.07 -11.31 -6.31
CA ARG A 110 23.76 -12.07 -7.37
C ARG A 110 25.02 -11.36 -7.85
N ASP A 111 26.11 -12.12 -7.97
CA ASP A 111 27.36 -11.65 -8.55
C ASP A 111 27.34 -11.82 -10.07
N LEU A 112 26.87 -10.77 -10.75
CA LEU A 112 26.75 -10.77 -12.21
C LEU A 112 28.11 -10.78 -12.91
N GLU A 113 29.17 -10.25 -12.28
CA GLU A 113 30.53 -10.26 -12.82
C GLU A 113 31.13 -11.67 -12.80
N ALA A 114 30.77 -12.47 -11.80
CA ALA A 114 31.10 -13.90 -11.73
C ALA A 114 30.22 -14.77 -12.67
N GLY A 115 29.27 -14.17 -13.38
CA GLY A 115 28.38 -14.86 -14.32
C GLY A 115 27.21 -15.58 -13.66
N HIS A 116 26.84 -15.22 -12.42
CA HIS A 116 25.60 -15.73 -11.83
C HIS A 116 24.38 -15.19 -12.59
N ALA A 117 23.35 -16.03 -12.75
CA ALA A 117 22.07 -15.60 -13.29
C ALA A 117 21.46 -14.49 -12.41
N PRO A 118 20.95 -13.38 -13.00
CA PRO A 118 20.21 -12.38 -12.25
C PRO A 118 18.96 -13.00 -11.61
N LEU A 119 18.60 -12.53 -10.42
CA LEU A 119 17.34 -12.87 -9.75
C LEU A 119 16.33 -11.73 -9.95
N VAL A 120 15.17 -12.02 -10.50
CA VAL A 120 14.07 -11.04 -10.63
C VAL A 120 12.87 -11.44 -9.79
N ILE A 121 12.08 -10.45 -9.36
CA ILE A 121 10.87 -10.69 -8.56
C ILE A 121 9.66 -10.81 -9.48
N GLY A 122 8.86 -11.85 -9.30
CA GLY A 122 7.48 -11.93 -9.81
C GLY A 122 6.50 -11.74 -8.67
N ILE A 123 5.46 -10.94 -8.90
CA ILE A 123 4.49 -10.54 -7.87
C ILE A 123 3.10 -10.93 -8.35
N ASP A 124 2.37 -11.66 -7.49
CA ASP A 124 0.96 -11.99 -7.69
C ASP A 124 0.03 -10.78 -7.48
N ALA A 125 -1.14 -10.79 -8.09
CA ALA A 125 -2.12 -9.70 -8.04
C ALA A 125 -2.57 -9.38 -6.59
N ASN A 126 -2.69 -10.40 -5.72
CA ASN A 126 -3.20 -10.24 -4.36
C ASN A 126 -2.29 -9.40 -3.43
N ILE A 127 -1.00 -9.27 -3.77
CA ILE A 127 -0.02 -8.51 -2.99
C ILE A 127 0.56 -7.30 -3.73
N MET A 128 0.28 -7.17 -5.03
CA MET A 128 0.67 -6.00 -5.83
C MET A 128 0.30 -4.65 -5.17
N PRO A 129 -0.89 -4.46 -4.57
CA PRO A 129 -1.28 -3.19 -3.96
C PRO A 129 -0.40 -2.75 -2.78
N TRP A 130 0.36 -3.67 -2.17
CA TRP A 130 1.00 -3.48 -0.87
C TRP A 130 2.51 -3.26 -0.95
N ARG A 131 3.07 -3.19 -2.17
CA ARG A 131 4.50 -2.93 -2.43
C ARG A 131 5.43 -3.81 -1.59
N ILE A 132 5.14 -5.10 -1.53
CA ILE A 132 5.82 -6.06 -0.65
C ILE A 132 7.34 -6.10 -0.89
N ALA A 133 7.80 -5.85 -2.11
CA ALA A 133 9.23 -5.73 -2.40
C ALA A 133 9.90 -4.58 -1.62
N ASN A 134 9.21 -3.46 -1.40
CA ASN A 134 9.71 -2.35 -0.59
C ASN A 134 9.63 -2.67 0.90
N VAL A 135 8.53 -3.30 1.35
CA VAL A 135 8.35 -3.71 2.76
C VAL A 135 9.48 -4.66 3.21
N LEU A 136 9.85 -5.59 2.34
CA LEU A 136 10.93 -6.55 2.56
C LEU A 136 12.33 -6.00 2.27
N ASP A 137 12.45 -4.76 1.79
CA ASP A 137 13.73 -4.14 1.39
C ASP A 137 14.47 -4.93 0.29
N ILE A 138 13.73 -5.52 -0.66
CA ILE A 138 14.26 -6.36 -1.74
C ILE A 138 14.12 -5.75 -3.15
N ASP A 139 13.61 -4.53 -3.23
CA ASP A 139 13.58 -3.78 -4.49
C ASP A 139 15.00 -3.61 -5.06
N HIS A 140 15.15 -3.73 -6.37
CA HIS A 140 16.46 -3.75 -7.00
C HIS A 140 17.18 -2.37 -7.01
N GLN A 141 16.44 -1.27 -6.84
CA GLN A 141 16.97 0.10 -6.84
C GLN A 141 17.04 0.70 -5.45
N GLN A 142 16.01 0.44 -4.63
CA GLN A 142 15.84 1.03 -3.31
C GLN A 142 16.29 0.10 -2.18
N GLY A 143 16.36 -1.21 -2.44
CA GLY A 143 16.74 -2.20 -1.45
C GLY A 143 18.16 -2.02 -0.93
N THR A 144 18.39 -2.31 0.35
CA THR A 144 19.71 -2.20 0.97
C THR A 144 20.72 -3.11 0.27
N PRO A 145 21.81 -2.58 -0.30
CA PRO A 145 22.84 -3.40 -0.90
C PRO A 145 23.68 -4.12 0.16
N ASP A 146 24.27 -5.25 -0.22
CA ASP A 146 25.21 -5.95 0.66
C ASP A 146 26.57 -5.23 0.80
N ASP A 147 27.47 -5.79 1.60
CA ASP A 147 28.83 -5.28 1.81
C ASP A 147 29.66 -5.10 0.52
N ARG A 148 29.25 -5.71 -0.59
CA ARG A 148 29.90 -5.62 -1.90
C ARG A 148 29.18 -4.68 -2.86
N GLY A 149 28.13 -3.98 -2.41
CA GLY A 149 27.34 -3.07 -3.21
C GLY A 149 26.38 -3.78 -4.18
N ARG A 150 26.06 -5.05 -3.94
CA ARG A 150 25.11 -5.81 -4.77
C ARG A 150 23.70 -5.54 -4.26
N SER A 151 22.77 -5.24 -5.16
CA SER A 151 21.34 -5.14 -4.81
C SER A 151 20.76 -6.51 -4.40
N PRO A 152 19.72 -6.55 -3.55
CA PRO A 152 19.06 -7.80 -3.14
C PRO A 152 18.54 -8.61 -4.33
N THR A 153 17.95 -7.93 -5.31
CA THR A 153 17.45 -8.49 -6.57
C THR A 153 17.90 -7.64 -7.76
N ASN A 154 17.54 -8.04 -8.98
CA ASN A 154 18.06 -7.45 -10.22
C ASN A 154 16.97 -6.88 -11.15
N GLY A 155 15.71 -6.86 -10.73
CA GLY A 155 14.59 -6.35 -11.51
C GLY A 155 13.29 -7.10 -11.22
N TYR A 156 12.30 -6.89 -12.09
CA TYR A 156 11.01 -7.57 -12.00
C TYR A 156 10.68 -8.34 -13.29
N ALA A 157 9.94 -9.42 -13.12
CA ALA A 157 9.24 -10.16 -14.16
C ALA A 157 7.74 -9.97 -13.90
N LEU A 158 7.00 -9.35 -14.82
CA LEU A 158 5.60 -9.00 -14.64
C LEU A 158 4.71 -9.72 -15.67
N ALA A 159 3.81 -10.56 -15.19
CA ALA A 159 2.85 -11.28 -16.02
C ALA A 159 1.65 -10.39 -16.42
N THR A 160 1.22 -10.45 -17.69
CA THR A 160 0.07 -9.68 -18.18
C THR A 160 -1.24 -10.11 -17.53
N GLY A 161 -1.38 -11.39 -17.19
CA GLY A 161 -2.54 -11.91 -16.44
C GLY A 161 -2.74 -11.22 -15.10
N VAL A 162 -1.66 -10.92 -14.37
CA VAL A 162 -1.71 -10.18 -13.10
C VAL A 162 -2.28 -8.77 -13.32
N LYS A 163 -1.89 -8.09 -14.41
CA LYS A 163 -2.46 -6.77 -14.75
C LYS A 163 -3.95 -6.87 -15.05
N GLU A 164 -4.37 -7.89 -15.78
CA GLU A 164 -5.78 -8.12 -16.11
C GLU A 164 -6.64 -8.41 -14.88
N GLU A 165 -6.09 -9.14 -13.89
CA GLU A 165 -6.71 -9.38 -12.58
C GLU A 165 -6.81 -8.11 -11.70
N LEU A 166 -6.02 -7.09 -11.98
CA LEU A 166 -6.09 -5.80 -11.27
C LEU A 166 -7.03 -4.79 -11.96
N ASP A 167 -7.29 -4.97 -13.26
CA ASP A 167 -8.05 -4.02 -14.08
C ASP A 167 -9.58 -4.19 -13.99
N TRP A 168 -10.09 -4.97 -13.02
CA TRP A 168 -11.54 -5.15 -12.86
C TRP A 168 -12.23 -3.81 -12.54
N HIS A 169 -13.10 -3.39 -13.45
CA HIS A 169 -13.77 -2.10 -13.39
C HIS A 169 -15.15 -2.18 -12.73
N TYR A 170 -15.27 -1.66 -11.52
CA TYR A 170 -16.54 -1.12 -11.02
C TYR A 170 -16.35 0.33 -10.57
N LYS A 171 -17.10 1.25 -11.19
CA LYS A 171 -17.24 2.63 -10.71
C LYS A 171 -18.48 2.71 -9.84
N GLN A 172 -18.38 3.40 -8.70
CA GLN A 172 -19.57 3.72 -7.91
C GLN A 172 -20.28 4.93 -8.52
N HIS A 173 -21.55 4.75 -8.91
CA HIS A 173 -22.37 5.84 -9.46
C HIS A 173 -23.33 6.46 -8.43
N GLN A 174 -23.30 5.99 -7.17
CA GLN A 174 -24.24 6.39 -6.13
C GLN A 174 -23.55 6.48 -4.76
N THR A 175 -23.08 7.67 -4.38
CA THR A 175 -22.47 7.95 -3.06
C THR A 175 -23.46 8.31 -1.97
N SER A 176 -24.75 8.46 -2.29
CA SER A 176 -25.78 8.85 -1.31
C SER A 176 -25.89 7.89 -0.12
N SER A 177 -25.66 6.59 -0.36
CA SER A 177 -25.58 5.56 0.69
C SER A 177 -24.39 5.80 1.62
N LEU A 178 -23.21 6.11 1.07
CA LEU A 178 -22.01 6.42 1.84
C LEU A 178 -22.13 7.74 2.61
N VAL A 179 -22.73 8.78 2.01
CA VAL A 179 -22.98 10.04 2.71
C VAL A 179 -23.90 9.82 3.91
N THR A 180 -24.94 8.99 3.74
CA THR A 180 -25.86 8.66 4.84
C THR A 180 -25.16 7.90 5.97
N ALA A 181 -24.22 7.02 5.64
CA ALA A 181 -23.52 6.19 6.62
C ALA A 181 -22.35 6.91 7.30
N PHE A 182 -21.56 7.66 6.53
CA PHE A 182 -20.22 8.11 6.91
C PHE A 182 -20.06 9.63 6.94
N GLY A 183 -21.04 10.39 6.44
CA GLY A 183 -21.04 11.86 6.49
C GLY A 183 -20.78 12.55 5.14
N GLU A 184 -20.90 13.88 5.14
CA GLU A 184 -20.84 14.72 3.93
C GLU A 184 -19.51 14.63 3.18
N GLU A 185 -18.41 14.28 3.86
CA GLU A 185 -17.12 14.09 3.19
C GLU A 185 -17.17 13.05 2.06
N PHE A 186 -18.04 12.05 2.15
CA PHE A 186 -18.20 11.00 1.14
C PHE A 186 -18.95 11.47 -0.12
N GLU A 187 -19.54 12.66 -0.14
CA GLU A 187 -20.15 13.22 -1.34
C GLU A 187 -19.10 13.42 -2.44
N ARG A 188 -17.86 13.70 -2.05
CA ARG A 188 -16.73 13.91 -2.97
C ARG A 188 -16.24 12.65 -3.64
N LEU A 189 -16.72 11.47 -3.27
CA LEU A 189 -16.27 10.19 -3.83
C LEU A 189 -17.10 9.77 -5.04
N ASP A 190 -17.94 10.66 -5.58
CA ASP A 190 -18.84 10.31 -6.68
C ASP A 190 -18.04 9.94 -7.94
N ASN A 191 -18.47 8.85 -8.59
CA ASN A 191 -17.79 8.24 -9.75
C ASN A 191 -16.35 7.76 -9.49
N GLN A 192 -15.94 7.58 -8.23
CA GLN A 192 -14.66 7.00 -7.85
C GLN A 192 -14.78 5.49 -7.52
N PRO A 193 -13.66 4.74 -7.46
CA PRO A 193 -13.67 3.34 -7.04
C PRO A 193 -14.16 3.18 -5.58
N ALA A 194 -14.91 2.11 -5.33
CA ALA A 194 -15.50 1.81 -4.02
C ALA A 194 -15.08 0.44 -3.50
N GLY A 195 -15.08 0.28 -2.18
CA GLY A 195 -14.76 -0.98 -1.50
C GLY A 195 -13.46 -1.62 -2.00
N ALA A 196 -13.53 -2.90 -2.36
CA ALA A 196 -12.41 -3.68 -2.89
C ALA A 196 -11.80 -3.11 -4.18
N ASN A 197 -12.55 -2.36 -5.00
CA ASN A 197 -12.00 -1.80 -6.25
C ASN A 197 -10.86 -0.80 -6.00
N ARG A 198 -10.82 -0.15 -4.84
CA ARG A 198 -9.73 0.78 -4.48
C ARG A 198 -8.40 0.04 -4.36
N GLU A 199 -8.44 -1.21 -3.92
CA GLU A 199 -7.28 -2.10 -3.85
C GLU A 199 -6.80 -2.52 -5.24
N GLY A 200 -7.72 -2.91 -6.12
CA GLY A 200 -7.41 -3.18 -7.53
C GLY A 200 -6.74 -1.98 -8.21
N PHE A 201 -7.23 -0.76 -7.95
CA PHE A 201 -6.58 0.46 -8.44
C PHE A 201 -5.18 0.66 -7.85
N LEU A 202 -4.97 0.46 -6.54
CA LEU A 202 -3.63 0.52 -5.95
C LEU A 202 -2.68 -0.47 -6.64
N GLY A 203 -3.08 -1.72 -6.80
CA GLY A 203 -2.27 -2.73 -7.48
C GLY A 203 -2.03 -2.41 -8.95
N LEU A 204 -3.04 -1.93 -9.69
CA LEU A 204 -2.89 -1.58 -11.10
C LEU A 204 -1.90 -0.43 -11.32
N TYR A 205 -1.95 0.60 -10.47
CA TYR A 205 -1.01 1.71 -10.57
C TYR A 205 0.38 1.34 -10.07
N GLU A 206 0.49 0.40 -9.13
CA GLU A 206 1.78 -0.18 -8.77
C GLU A 206 2.38 -1.00 -9.91
N TYR A 207 1.60 -1.89 -10.55
CA TYR A 207 2.03 -2.62 -11.73
C TYR A 207 2.54 -1.66 -12.82
N ARG A 208 1.80 -0.58 -13.08
CA ARG A 208 2.19 0.45 -14.06
C ARG A 208 3.46 1.21 -13.65
N ARG A 209 3.66 1.44 -12.34
CA ARG A 209 4.87 2.06 -11.80
C ARG A 209 6.08 1.16 -12.05
N LEU A 210 5.98 -0.11 -11.67
CA LEU A 210 7.03 -1.11 -11.89
C LEU A 210 7.35 -1.24 -13.39
N MET A 211 6.33 -1.34 -14.25
CA MET A 211 6.49 -1.37 -15.71
C MET A 211 7.26 -0.18 -16.30
N ALA A 212 7.30 0.97 -15.63
CA ALA A 212 8.04 2.14 -16.09
C ALA A 212 9.55 2.09 -15.73
N GLU A 213 9.99 1.09 -14.97
CA GLU A 213 11.37 0.91 -14.57
C GLU A 213 12.23 0.27 -15.68
N ARG A 214 13.56 0.41 -15.57
CA ARG A 214 14.48 -0.01 -16.65
C ARG A 214 14.77 -1.51 -16.69
N ASN A 215 14.59 -2.24 -15.59
CA ASN A 215 14.93 -3.66 -15.48
C ASN A 215 13.67 -4.52 -15.29
N ILE A 216 12.82 -4.50 -16.32
CA ILE A 216 11.54 -5.20 -16.32
C ILE A 216 11.46 -6.17 -17.49
N ASP A 217 11.04 -7.39 -17.23
CA ASP A 217 10.60 -8.35 -18.23
C ASP A 217 9.07 -8.46 -18.16
N VAL A 218 8.42 -8.46 -19.33
CA VAL A 218 6.95 -8.63 -19.43
C VAL A 218 6.67 -10.02 -19.97
N LEU A 219 5.81 -10.75 -19.27
CA LEU A 219 5.49 -12.14 -19.56
C LEU A 219 4.03 -12.20 -20.02
N GLU A 220 3.82 -12.60 -21.26
CA GLU A 220 2.47 -12.79 -21.79
C GLU A 220 1.84 -14.02 -21.12
N SER A 221 0.71 -13.81 -20.45
CA SER A 221 -0.08 -14.84 -19.78
C SER A 221 -1.57 -14.47 -19.80
N ASP A 222 -2.43 -15.49 -19.75
CA ASP A 222 -3.82 -15.33 -19.35
C ASP A 222 -3.92 -15.12 -17.83
N THR A 223 -5.11 -14.80 -17.31
CA THR A 223 -5.42 -14.72 -15.87
C THR A 223 -5.50 -16.10 -15.20
N GLY A 224 -5.33 -16.14 -13.88
CA GLY A 224 -5.40 -17.33 -13.04
C GLY A 224 -4.03 -17.97 -12.78
N ASP A 225 -3.89 -18.56 -11.58
CA ASP A 225 -2.62 -19.08 -11.04
C ASP A 225 -1.86 -19.99 -12.02
N GLU A 226 -2.53 -20.99 -12.61
CA GLU A 226 -1.88 -21.95 -13.54
C GLU A 226 -1.28 -21.22 -14.75
N ALA A 227 -2.02 -20.33 -15.38
CA ALA A 227 -1.57 -19.61 -16.58
C ALA A 227 -0.44 -18.63 -16.26
N ILE A 228 -0.53 -17.95 -15.11
CA ILE A 228 0.49 -17.01 -14.63
C ILE A 228 1.78 -17.78 -14.28
N VAL A 229 1.69 -18.88 -13.54
CA VAL A 229 2.83 -19.72 -13.17
C VAL A 229 3.49 -20.35 -14.40
N ASP A 230 2.72 -20.84 -15.38
CA ASP A 230 3.27 -21.40 -16.62
C ASP A 230 4.10 -20.38 -17.40
N ALA A 231 3.68 -19.11 -17.40
CA ALA A 231 4.43 -18.02 -18.01
C ALA A 231 5.78 -17.80 -17.29
N TYR A 232 5.77 -17.78 -15.96
CA TYR A 232 7.01 -17.67 -15.17
C TYR A 232 7.93 -18.88 -15.34
N HIS A 233 7.39 -20.09 -15.39
CA HIS A 233 8.16 -21.32 -15.64
C HIS A 233 8.83 -21.28 -17.02
N THR A 234 8.10 -20.85 -18.05
CA THR A 234 8.65 -20.66 -19.39
C THR A 234 9.78 -19.63 -19.39
N PHE A 235 9.58 -18.50 -18.70
CA PHE A 235 10.60 -17.47 -18.57
C PHE A 235 11.86 -17.95 -17.83
N ASP A 236 11.72 -18.67 -16.73
CA ASP A 236 12.85 -19.22 -15.97
C ASP A 236 13.65 -20.25 -16.80
N ALA A 237 12.95 -21.08 -17.58
CA ALA A 237 13.57 -22.10 -18.42
C ALA A 237 14.25 -21.54 -19.69
N GLU A 238 13.70 -20.49 -20.30
CA GLU A 238 14.17 -19.96 -21.59
C GLU A 238 15.06 -18.72 -21.47
N SER A 239 14.95 -17.99 -20.36
CA SER A 239 15.78 -16.81 -20.12
C SER A 239 17.12 -17.18 -19.45
N ARG A 240 17.95 -16.17 -19.17
CA ARG A 240 19.16 -16.33 -18.35
C ARG A 240 18.95 -15.81 -16.92
N LYS A 241 17.71 -15.59 -16.52
CA LYS A 241 17.30 -15.02 -15.24
C LYS A 241 16.56 -16.08 -14.45
N GLU A 242 16.74 -16.05 -13.14
CA GLU A 242 15.93 -16.82 -12.20
C GLU A 242 14.81 -15.93 -11.66
N VAL A 243 13.64 -16.52 -11.39
CA VAL A 243 12.53 -15.80 -10.75
C VAL A 243 12.36 -16.19 -9.28
N LEU A 244 12.03 -15.20 -8.45
CA LEU A 244 11.48 -15.38 -7.09
C LEU A 244 10.03 -14.89 -7.10
N LEU A 245 9.08 -15.80 -6.95
CA LEU A 245 7.65 -15.50 -6.90
C LEU A 245 7.20 -15.20 -5.47
N LEU A 246 6.38 -14.16 -5.33
CA LEU A 246 5.77 -13.76 -4.06
C LEU A 246 4.24 -13.76 -4.21
N SER A 247 3.55 -14.39 -3.26
CA SER A 247 2.08 -14.35 -3.16
C SER A 247 1.63 -14.56 -1.71
N ASN A 248 0.47 -14.02 -1.33
CA ASN A 248 -0.22 -14.37 -0.08
C ASN A 248 -1.23 -15.53 -0.26
N ASP A 249 -1.29 -16.16 -1.43
CA ASP A 249 -2.13 -17.32 -1.70
C ASP A 249 -1.30 -18.61 -1.69
N PHE A 250 -1.62 -19.52 -0.77
CA PHE A 250 -0.98 -20.84 -0.73
C PHE A 250 -1.21 -21.65 -2.01
N GLY A 251 -2.37 -21.50 -2.68
CA GLY A 251 -2.64 -22.19 -3.95
C GLY A 251 -1.65 -21.79 -5.04
N PHE A 252 -1.43 -20.49 -5.20
CA PHE A 252 -0.42 -19.96 -6.13
C PHE A 252 0.99 -20.48 -5.81
N ILE A 253 1.37 -20.48 -4.52
CA ILE A 253 2.68 -20.96 -4.07
C ILE A 253 2.86 -22.46 -4.36
N ASP A 254 1.87 -23.28 -4.06
CA ASP A 254 1.90 -24.72 -4.31
C ASP A 254 2.07 -25.01 -5.81
N VAL A 255 1.30 -24.33 -6.68
CA VAL A 255 1.41 -24.47 -8.15
C VAL A 255 2.79 -24.05 -8.64
N ALA A 256 3.35 -22.96 -8.12
CA ALA A 256 4.69 -22.50 -8.47
C ALA A 256 5.79 -23.49 -8.05
N GLU A 257 5.72 -24.02 -6.83
CA GLU A 257 6.69 -25.00 -6.33
C GLU A 257 6.61 -26.33 -7.10
N GLU A 258 5.40 -26.79 -7.46
CA GLU A 258 5.20 -27.98 -8.31
C GLU A 258 5.79 -27.79 -9.72
N ALA A 259 5.76 -26.57 -10.25
CA ALA A 259 6.44 -26.20 -11.50
C ALA A 259 7.97 -26.05 -11.34
N GLY A 260 8.51 -26.21 -10.13
CA GLY A 260 9.95 -26.10 -9.84
C GLY A 260 10.46 -24.66 -9.73
N LEU A 261 9.57 -23.67 -9.63
CA LEU A 261 9.92 -22.27 -9.44
C LEU A 261 10.23 -21.98 -7.97
N ARG A 262 11.07 -20.96 -7.73
CA ARG A 262 11.28 -20.45 -6.37
C ARG A 262 10.12 -19.53 -6.01
N ALA A 263 9.31 -19.94 -5.05
CA ALA A 263 8.19 -19.15 -4.54
C ALA A 263 8.32 -18.94 -3.02
N GLN A 264 7.79 -17.82 -2.51
CA GLN A 264 7.68 -17.55 -1.08
C GLN A 264 6.28 -17.03 -0.76
N HIS A 265 5.61 -17.70 0.17
CA HIS A 265 4.38 -17.21 0.75
C HIS A 265 4.67 -15.94 1.56
N VAL A 266 3.90 -14.87 1.33
CA VAL A 266 3.93 -13.62 2.09
C VAL A 266 2.86 -13.71 3.15
N ASP A 267 3.23 -13.80 4.43
CA ASP A 267 2.27 -13.97 5.53
C ASP A 267 2.07 -12.67 6.30
N PHE A 268 0.82 -12.24 6.46
CA PHE A 268 0.47 -11.02 7.18
C PHE A 268 0.13 -11.34 8.64
N PRO A 269 0.34 -10.40 9.59
CA PRO A 269 -0.06 -10.58 10.97
C PRO A 269 -1.56 -10.88 11.13
N GLN A 270 -1.90 -11.83 12.01
CA GLN A 270 -3.31 -12.16 12.31
C GLN A 270 -3.87 -11.37 13.50
N PHE A 271 -3.05 -10.53 14.15
CA PHE A 271 -3.42 -9.72 15.29
C PHE A 271 -2.65 -8.41 15.29
N LEU A 272 -3.25 -7.37 15.86
CA LEU A 272 -2.57 -6.11 16.12
C LEU A 272 -1.82 -6.20 17.45
N PRO A 273 -0.55 -5.78 17.53
CA PRO A 273 0.11 -5.58 18.81
C PRO A 273 -0.52 -4.38 19.53
N ASP A 274 -0.25 -4.22 20.83
CA ASP A 274 -0.71 -3.02 21.56
C ASP A 274 -0.01 -1.74 21.07
N ARG A 275 1.25 -1.89 20.65
CA ARG A 275 2.13 -0.80 20.22
C ARG A 275 3.10 -1.29 19.16
N SER A 276 3.52 -0.37 18.30
CA SER A 276 4.69 -0.51 17.43
C SER A 276 5.44 0.82 17.35
N THR A 277 6.44 0.89 16.48
CA THR A 277 7.21 2.11 16.18
C THR A 277 7.34 2.24 14.67
N ALA A 278 7.38 3.46 14.16
CA ALA A 278 7.58 3.73 12.74
C ALA A 278 8.26 5.09 12.52
N THR A 279 8.79 5.31 11.33
CA THR A 279 9.35 6.59 10.90
C THR A 279 8.25 7.57 10.48
N TRP A 280 8.59 8.84 10.25
CA TRP A 280 7.65 9.79 9.65
C TRP A 280 7.34 9.50 8.18
N ASP A 281 8.27 8.88 7.45
CA ASP A 281 8.04 8.45 6.07
C ASP A 281 7.03 7.29 6.04
N ASP A 282 7.14 6.36 7.00
CA ASP A 282 6.15 5.30 7.23
C ASP A 282 4.77 5.89 7.52
N PHE A 283 4.67 6.94 8.33
CA PHE A 283 3.39 7.62 8.54
C PHE A 283 2.82 8.25 7.26
N GLY A 284 3.66 8.79 6.38
CA GLY A 284 3.23 9.26 5.07
C GLY A 284 2.61 8.12 4.24
N SER A 285 3.34 7.00 4.14
CA SER A 285 2.87 5.80 3.43
C SER A 285 1.61 5.21 4.03
N LEU A 286 1.53 5.12 5.36
CA LEU A 286 0.36 4.66 6.10
C LEU A 286 -0.86 5.51 5.81
N LEU A 287 -0.73 6.84 5.93
CA LEU A 287 -1.84 7.77 5.70
C LEU A 287 -2.34 7.68 4.26
N TYR A 288 -1.46 7.45 3.29
CA TYR A 288 -1.85 7.20 1.91
C TYR A 288 -2.68 5.93 1.77
N HIS A 289 -2.20 4.78 2.25
CA HIS A 289 -2.94 3.52 2.13
C HIS A 289 -4.28 3.57 2.87
N LEU A 290 -4.30 4.11 4.10
CA LEU A 290 -5.54 4.27 4.85
C LEU A 290 -6.51 5.23 4.16
N ALA A 291 -6.07 6.40 3.69
CA ALA A 291 -6.92 7.35 3.01
C ALA A 291 -7.51 6.76 1.72
N ILE A 292 -6.72 6.01 0.95
CA ILE A 292 -7.22 5.32 -0.24
C ILE A 292 -8.22 4.23 0.15
N ARG A 293 -7.89 3.32 1.07
CA ARG A 293 -8.75 2.17 1.36
C ARG A 293 -10.06 2.55 2.04
N PHE A 294 -10.02 3.46 3.01
CA PHE A 294 -11.21 3.99 3.67
C PHE A 294 -11.90 5.11 2.86
N GLY A 295 -11.28 5.61 1.79
CA GLY A 295 -11.77 6.74 1.00
C GLY A 295 -11.54 8.11 1.66
N VAL A 296 -11.85 8.22 2.96
CA VAL A 296 -11.63 9.41 3.78
C VAL A 296 -11.14 9.03 5.17
N ILE A 297 -10.12 9.73 5.66
CA ILE A 297 -9.67 9.67 7.06
C ILE A 297 -9.54 11.08 7.64
N ARG A 298 -9.62 11.18 8.96
CA ARG A 298 -9.49 12.45 9.71
C ARG A 298 -8.28 12.38 10.64
N LEU A 299 -7.54 13.48 10.66
CA LEU A 299 -6.52 13.81 11.66
C LEU A 299 -7.00 15.03 12.48
N PRO A 300 -6.33 15.41 13.58
CA PRO A 300 -6.64 16.63 14.30
C PRO A 300 -6.59 17.87 13.38
N GLY A 301 -7.75 18.51 13.17
CA GLY A 301 -7.85 19.70 12.33
C GLY A 301 -7.63 19.50 10.83
N VAL A 302 -7.59 18.25 10.33
CA VAL A 302 -7.36 17.95 8.90
C VAL A 302 -8.23 16.78 8.44
N THR A 303 -8.82 16.88 7.24
CA THR A 303 -9.42 15.76 6.49
C THR A 303 -8.47 15.35 5.39
N ILE A 304 -8.26 14.05 5.20
CA ILE A 304 -7.51 13.49 4.07
C ILE A 304 -8.50 12.68 3.24
N TYR A 305 -8.58 13.03 1.96
CA TYR A 305 -9.38 12.31 0.97
C TYR A 305 -8.44 11.52 0.08
N GLY A 306 -8.56 10.19 0.10
CA GLY A 306 -7.88 9.32 -0.86
C GLY A 306 -8.48 9.43 -2.25
N LEU A 307 -9.77 9.72 -2.31
CA LEU A 307 -10.57 9.81 -3.52
C LEU A 307 -11.34 11.14 -3.53
N TRP A 308 -11.47 11.74 -4.70
CA TRP A 308 -12.31 12.92 -4.91
C TRP A 308 -12.82 12.96 -6.36
N ASN A 309 -13.88 13.72 -6.64
CA ASN A 309 -14.55 13.77 -7.95
C ASN A 309 -13.61 13.98 -9.15
N GLU A 310 -12.50 14.70 -8.97
CA GLU A 310 -11.54 15.03 -10.03
C GLU A 310 -10.30 14.13 -10.03
N LYS A 311 -10.23 13.11 -9.15
CA LYS A 311 -9.11 12.16 -9.16
C LYS A 311 -9.17 11.33 -10.44
N ASP A 312 -8.12 11.43 -11.23
CA ASP A 312 -7.94 10.73 -12.50
C ASP A 312 -6.65 9.91 -12.50
N GLY A 313 -6.32 9.28 -13.63
CA GLY A 313 -5.15 8.42 -13.72
C GLY A 313 -3.81 9.10 -13.48
N ARG A 314 -3.69 10.41 -13.72
CA ARG A 314 -2.47 11.15 -13.39
C ARG A 314 -2.32 11.29 -11.87
N HIS A 315 -3.41 11.60 -11.18
CA HIS A 315 -3.41 11.69 -9.72
C HIS A 315 -3.15 10.34 -9.05
N TRP A 316 -3.57 9.24 -9.66
CA TRP A 316 -3.21 7.89 -9.21
C TRP A 316 -1.73 7.58 -9.43
N GLN A 317 -1.20 7.89 -10.63
CA GLN A 317 0.20 7.70 -10.96
C GLN A 317 1.14 8.50 -10.04
N ASN A 318 0.73 9.71 -9.65
CA ASN A 318 1.50 10.57 -8.74
C ASN A 318 1.23 10.29 -7.25
N GLU A 319 0.43 9.26 -6.92
CA GLU A 319 0.06 8.91 -5.55
C GLU A 319 -0.52 10.11 -4.76
N GLU A 320 -1.37 10.91 -5.41
CA GLU A 320 -1.86 12.17 -4.87
C GLU A 320 -3.13 12.02 -4.00
N LEU A 321 -3.20 12.81 -2.93
CA LEU A 321 -4.33 12.92 -2.00
C LEU A 321 -4.79 14.37 -1.91
N VAL A 322 -6.07 14.57 -1.56
CA VAL A 322 -6.58 15.90 -1.19
C VAL A 322 -6.54 16.06 0.33
N ILE A 323 -5.83 17.08 0.77
CA ILE A 323 -5.74 17.50 2.18
C ILE A 323 -6.59 18.75 2.40
N GLU A 324 -7.54 18.68 3.31
CA GLU A 324 -8.40 19.80 3.69
C GLU A 324 -8.13 20.17 5.15
N ALA A 325 -7.53 21.35 5.34
CA ALA A 325 -7.31 21.89 6.67
C ALA A 325 -8.64 22.41 7.23
N ARG A 326 -9.09 21.85 8.35
CA ARG A 326 -10.21 22.34 9.15
C ARG A 326 -9.76 23.31 10.25
N SER A 327 -8.44 23.43 10.45
CA SER A 327 -7.82 24.30 11.45
C SER A 327 -7.14 25.51 10.81
N PRO A 328 -7.46 26.75 11.23
CA PRO A 328 -6.83 27.96 10.69
C PRO A 328 -5.35 28.11 11.09
N LYS A 329 -4.85 27.25 11.99
CA LYS A 329 -3.43 27.19 12.35
C LYS A 329 -2.63 26.29 11.41
N VAL A 330 -3.25 25.24 10.87
CA VAL A 330 -2.58 24.24 10.04
C VAL A 330 -2.53 24.73 8.59
N GLU A 331 -3.61 25.34 8.09
CA GLU A 331 -3.73 25.78 6.70
C GLU A 331 -2.55 26.66 6.22
N PRO A 332 -2.11 27.71 6.95
CA PRO A 332 -1.01 28.56 6.50
C PRO A 332 0.34 27.83 6.46
N LEU A 333 0.54 26.87 7.36
CA LEU A 333 1.78 26.07 7.43
C LEU A 333 1.86 25.11 6.25
N LEU A 334 0.76 24.41 5.96
CA LEU A 334 0.70 23.51 4.82
C LEU A 334 0.96 24.24 3.50
N GLU A 335 0.39 25.44 3.31
CA GLU A 335 0.57 26.17 2.05
C GLU A 335 2.02 26.67 1.89
N ARG A 336 2.64 27.12 2.99
CA ARG A 336 4.07 27.49 3.03
C ARG A 336 4.95 26.31 2.64
N ASP A 337 4.80 25.18 3.34
CA ASP A 337 5.71 24.04 3.22
C ASP A 337 5.51 23.28 1.90
N ARG A 338 4.28 23.22 1.38
CA ARG A 338 3.99 22.70 0.05
C ARG A 338 4.69 23.50 -1.04
N THR A 339 4.72 24.83 -0.91
CA THR A 339 5.41 25.70 -1.87
C THR A 339 6.91 25.42 -1.89
N ILE A 340 7.50 25.12 -0.73
CA ILE A 340 8.90 24.74 -0.60
C ILE A 340 9.14 23.37 -1.25
N ALA A 341 8.35 22.35 -0.91
CA ALA A 341 8.51 21.00 -1.46
C ALA A 341 8.46 21.00 -3.00
N LYS A 342 7.47 21.69 -3.58
CA LYS A 342 7.33 21.82 -5.04
C LYS A 342 8.52 22.48 -5.73
N ALA A 343 9.20 23.42 -5.06
CA ALA A 343 10.37 24.07 -5.62
C ALA A 343 11.54 23.09 -5.77
N PHE A 344 11.62 22.06 -4.93
CA PHE A 344 12.65 21.01 -5.00
C PHE A 344 12.33 19.91 -6.01
N ASP A 345 11.06 19.68 -6.38
CA ASP A 345 10.71 18.70 -7.43
C ASP A 345 10.96 19.21 -8.86
N THR A 346 11.27 20.51 -9.02
CA THR A 346 11.49 21.13 -10.35
C THR A 346 12.97 21.28 -10.72
N GLU A 347 13.88 20.81 -9.87
CA GLU A 347 15.33 20.65 -10.13
C GLU A 347 15.65 19.19 -10.45
#